data_AF-B4NLN6-F1
#
_entry.id   AF-B4NLN6-F1
#
_cell.length_a   1.000
_cell.length_b   1.000
_cell.length_c   1.000
_cell.angle_alpha   90.00
_cell.angle_beta   90.00
_cell.angle_gamma   90.00
#
_symmetry.space_group_name_H-M   'P 1'
#
loop_
_entity.id
_entity.type
_entity.pdbx_description
1 polymer ?
#
loop_
_entity_poly.entity_id
_entity_poly.type
_entity_poly.pdbx_seq_one_letter_code
_entity_poly.pdbx_strand_id
1 'polypeptide(L)'
;MAHLPKCFGRLLHPGVVLTHELNQKMIAFMTMSDERAELDSVIGRLRQQQDETENNLAEALSEDDFQGALRGRPVTDSNEEELHEICNQHLGRIIEKLATNYERLVYLDAEIRKMKSTIEKGITAVNEQAAAAAAESAM
;
A
#
# COMPACT_ATOMS: atom_id res chain seq x y z
N MET A 1 18.93 11.16 19.74
CA MET A 1 19.31 11.38 18.32
C MET A 1 18.28 10.68 17.47
N ALA A 2 17.53 11.40 16.64
CA ALA A 2 16.61 10.77 15.70
C ALA A 2 17.45 9.91 14.74
N HIS A 3 17.22 8.61 14.71
CA HIS A 3 17.90 7.72 13.78
C HIS A 3 17.50 8.14 12.37
N LEU A 4 18.46 8.65 11.61
CA LEU A 4 18.21 8.99 10.22
C LEU A 4 17.76 7.74 9.46
N PRO A 5 16.78 7.85 8.56
CA PRO A 5 16.46 6.76 7.65
C PRO A 5 17.75 6.36 6.93
N LYS A 6 18.12 5.07 7.01
CA LYS A 6 19.38 4.53 6.42
C LYS A 6 19.52 4.88 4.93
N CYS A 7 18.40 5.05 4.23
CA CYS A 7 18.35 5.43 2.81
C CYS A 7 18.88 6.84 2.54
N PHE A 8 18.66 7.81 3.44
CA PHE A 8 19.11 9.19 3.24
C PHE A 8 20.44 9.49 3.91
N GLY A 9 20.81 8.76 4.97
CA GLY A 9 22.07 8.99 5.68
C GLY A 9 23.31 8.88 4.80
N ARG A 10 23.26 8.05 3.74
CA ARG A 10 24.36 7.89 2.76
C ARG A 10 24.54 9.09 1.83
N LEU A 11 23.53 9.96 1.73
CA LEU A 11 23.56 11.12 0.84
C LEU A 11 24.12 12.37 1.54
N LEU A 12 24.36 12.34 2.84
CA LEU A 12 24.85 13.49 3.60
C LEU A 12 26.38 13.51 3.67
N HIS A 13 26.97 14.69 3.49
CA HIS A 13 28.40 14.87 3.74
C HIS A 13 28.72 14.73 5.25
N PRO A 14 29.91 14.23 5.60
CA PRO A 14 30.36 14.20 6.99
C PRO A 14 30.30 15.60 7.62
N GLY A 15 29.77 15.69 8.85
CA GLY A 15 29.68 16.96 9.59
C GLY A 15 28.48 17.84 9.23
N VAL A 16 27.63 17.43 8.27
CA VAL A 16 26.40 18.15 7.94
C VAL A 16 25.41 18.14 9.11
N VAL A 17 24.94 19.34 9.48
CA VAL A 17 23.85 19.53 10.43
C VAL A 17 22.55 19.68 9.66
N LEU A 18 21.60 18.77 9.90
CA LEU A 18 20.29 18.83 9.26
C LEU A 18 19.46 19.99 9.81
N THR A 19 18.76 20.67 8.90
CA THR A 19 17.74 21.64 9.31
C THR A 19 16.57 20.93 9.99
N HIS A 20 15.88 21.64 10.89
CA HIS A 20 14.71 21.10 11.57
C HIS A 20 13.63 20.65 10.56
N GLU A 21 13.40 21.45 9.53
CA GLU A 21 12.43 21.16 8.46
C GLU A 21 12.79 19.89 7.69
N LEU A 22 14.06 19.70 7.32
CA LEU A 22 14.50 18.51 6.59
C LEU A 22 14.37 17.25 7.46
N ASN A 23 14.67 17.36 8.75
CA ASN A 23 14.48 16.25 9.69
C ASN A 23 12.98 15.90 9.85
N GLN A 24 12.10 16.89 9.96
CA GLN A 24 10.64 16.66 9.99
C GLN A 24 10.13 15.96 8.71
N LYS A 25 10.60 16.37 7.53
CA LYS A 25 10.25 15.73 6.26
C LYS A 25 10.71 14.27 6.21
N MET A 26 11.92 13.97 6.70
CA MET A 26 12.41 12.60 6.80
C MET A 26 11.56 11.73 7.71
N ILE A 27 11.12 12.25 8.85
CA ILE A 27 10.22 11.55 9.77
C ILE A 27 8.87 11.29 9.09
N ALA A 28 8.28 12.30 8.45
CA ALA A 28 7.02 12.14 7.72
C ALA A 28 7.13 11.08 6.62
N PHE A 29 8.24 11.06 5.88
CA PHE A 29 8.51 10.02 4.89
C PHE A 29 8.54 8.61 5.49
N MET A 30 9.14 8.43 6.67
CA MET A 30 9.13 7.14 7.36
C MET A 30 7.71 6.73 7.73
N THR A 31 6.94 7.61 8.36
CA THR A 31 5.55 7.34 8.74
C THR A 31 4.70 6.93 7.53
N MET A 32 4.84 7.64 6.40
CA MET A 32 4.13 7.28 5.17
C MET A 32 4.59 5.93 4.59
N SER A 33 5.88 5.62 4.69
CA SER A 33 6.42 4.32 4.25
C SER A 33 5.89 3.17 5.09
N ASP A 34 5.74 3.38 6.40
CA ASP A 34 5.16 2.41 7.32
C ASP A 34 3.66 2.23 7.04
N GLU A 35 2.90 3.32 6.82
CA GLU A 35 1.48 3.27 6.41
C GLU A 35 1.31 2.48 5.10
N ARG A 36 2.18 2.69 4.12
CA ARG A 36 2.17 1.96 2.85
C ARG A 36 2.39 0.46 3.06
N ALA A 37 3.34 0.08 3.92
CA ALA A 37 3.59 -1.33 4.23
C ALA A 37 2.42 -1.98 4.96
N GLU A 38 1.76 -1.24 5.86
CA GLU A 38 0.54 -1.69 6.52
C GLU A 38 -0.60 -1.90 5.52
N LEU A 39 -0.80 -0.97 4.59
CA LEU A 39 -1.80 -1.09 3.51
C LEU A 39 -1.54 -2.33 2.63
N ASP A 40 -0.30 -2.59 2.23
CA ASP A 40 0.05 -3.81 1.48
C ASP A 40 -0.35 -5.08 2.27
N SER A 41 -0.10 -5.09 3.58
CA SER A 41 -0.48 -6.21 4.45
C SER A 41 -2.01 -6.37 4.55
N VAL A 42 -2.76 -5.27 4.66
CA VAL A 42 -4.22 -5.26 4.67
C VAL A 42 -4.78 -5.79 3.35
N ILE A 43 -4.26 -5.31 2.22
CA ILE A 43 -4.65 -5.76 0.88
C ILE A 43 -4.40 -7.26 0.72
N GLY A 44 -3.24 -7.74 1.16
CA GLY A 44 -2.92 -9.18 1.13
C GLY A 44 -3.94 -10.03 1.89
N ARG A 45 -4.33 -9.59 3.10
CA ARG A 45 -5.37 -10.29 3.88
C ARG A 45 -6.74 -10.25 3.21
N LEU A 46 -7.12 -9.11 2.62
CA LEU A 46 -8.40 -8.99 1.92
C LEU A 46 -8.47 -9.87 0.67
N ARG A 47 -7.35 -10.02 -0.06
CA ARG A 47 -7.26 -10.94 -1.20
C ARG A 47 -7.38 -12.40 -0.76
N GLN A 48 -6.69 -12.77 0.31
CA GLN A 48 -6.87 -14.11 0.88
C GLN A 48 -8.33 -14.37 1.28
N GLN A 49 -8.98 -13.40 1.94
CA GLN A 49 -10.39 -13.51 2.30
C GLN A 49 -11.30 -13.64 1.07
N GLN A 50 -11.00 -12.90 0.01
CA GLN A 50 -11.70 -13.00 -1.28
C GLN A 50 -11.59 -14.43 -1.83
N ASP A 51 -10.38 -14.96 -1.96
CA ASP A 51 -10.12 -16.30 -2.49
C ASP A 51 -10.83 -17.38 -1.66
N GLU A 52 -10.77 -17.28 -0.33
CA GLU A 52 -11.48 -18.18 0.59
C GLU A 52 -13.00 -18.10 0.39
N THR A 53 -13.54 -16.90 0.20
CA THR A 53 -14.99 -16.70 -0.01
C THR A 53 -15.43 -17.24 -1.37
N GLU A 54 -14.64 -17.02 -2.42
CA GLU A 54 -14.89 -17.55 -3.76
C GLU A 54 -14.87 -19.08 -3.78
N ASN A 55 -13.89 -19.70 -3.13
CA ASN A 55 -13.81 -21.17 -3.03
C ASN A 55 -15.01 -21.75 -2.27
N ASN A 56 -15.35 -21.18 -1.11
CA ASN A 56 -16.51 -21.64 -0.32
C ASN A 56 -17.82 -21.48 -1.10
N LEU A 57 -17.95 -20.40 -1.87
CA LEU A 57 -19.14 -20.16 -2.69
C LEU A 57 -19.24 -21.16 -3.84
N ALA A 58 -18.13 -21.42 -4.54
CA ALA A 58 -18.08 -22.41 -5.61
C ALA A 58 -18.43 -23.82 -5.09
N GLU A 59 -17.89 -24.21 -3.93
CA GLU A 59 -18.22 -25.48 -3.28
C GLU A 59 -19.71 -25.57 -2.93
N ALA A 60 -20.27 -24.52 -2.29
CA ALA A 60 -21.68 -24.49 -1.90
C ALA A 60 -22.64 -24.57 -3.11
N LEU A 61 -22.34 -23.85 -4.19
CA LEU A 61 -23.13 -23.90 -5.42
C LEU A 61 -23.04 -25.29 -6.07
N SER A 62 -21.85 -25.88 -6.14
CA SER A 62 -21.66 -27.21 -6.71
C SER A 62 -22.39 -28.31 -5.92
N GLU A 63 -22.44 -28.19 -4.60
CA GLU A 63 -23.15 -29.14 -3.73
C GLU A 63 -24.67 -28.98 -3.88
N ASP A 64 -25.19 -27.75 -4.01
CA ASP A 64 -26.62 -27.52 -4.28
C ASP A 64 -27.05 -28.13 -5.62
N ASP A 65 -26.25 -27.93 -6.68
CA ASP A 65 -26.46 -28.54 -7.99
C ASP A 65 -26.45 -30.07 -7.91
N PHE A 66 -25.48 -30.63 -7.19
CA PHE A 66 -25.37 -32.08 -6.99
C PHE A 66 -26.59 -32.64 -6.24
N GLN A 67 -27.03 -32.01 -5.15
CA GLN A 67 -28.20 -32.42 -4.40
C GLN A 67 -29.49 -32.25 -5.22
N GLY A 68 -29.59 -31.18 -6.01
CA GLY A 68 -30.68 -30.95 -6.95
C GLY A 68 -30.79 -32.10 -7.96
N ALA A 69 -29.67 -32.49 -8.57
CA ALA A 69 -29.59 -33.61 -9.50
C ALA A 69 -30.03 -34.93 -8.85
N LEU A 70 -29.59 -35.22 -7.62
CA LEU A 70 -30.02 -36.42 -6.88
C LEU A 70 -31.53 -36.44 -6.61
N ARG A 71 -32.16 -35.28 -6.45
CA ARG A 71 -33.62 -35.14 -6.26
C ARG A 71 -34.40 -35.14 -7.57
N GLY A 72 -33.73 -35.33 -8.72
CA GLY A 72 -34.35 -35.29 -10.04
C GLY A 72 -34.78 -33.88 -10.47
N ARG A 73 -34.23 -32.83 -9.85
CA ARG A 73 -34.41 -31.46 -10.34
C ARG A 73 -33.70 -31.37 -11.70
N PRO A 74 -34.33 -30.82 -12.76
CA PRO A 74 -33.62 -30.52 -13.99
C PRO A 74 -32.45 -29.60 -13.63
N VAL A 75 -31.26 -29.91 -14.16
CA VAL A 75 -30.10 -29.01 -14.07
C VAL A 75 -30.49 -27.75 -14.82
N THR A 76 -30.88 -26.73 -14.07
CA THR A 76 -31.08 -25.38 -14.57
C THR A 76 -29.78 -24.64 -14.36
N ASP A 77 -29.15 -24.20 -15.45
CA ASP A 77 -28.07 -23.22 -15.36
C ASP A 77 -28.60 -22.07 -14.50
N SER A 78 -27.89 -21.75 -13.42
CA SER A 78 -28.27 -20.63 -12.56
C SER A 78 -28.44 -19.39 -13.42
N ASN A 79 -29.53 -18.63 -13.21
CA ASN A 79 -29.74 -17.40 -13.97
C ASN A 79 -28.56 -16.46 -13.68
N GLU A 80 -27.95 -15.88 -14.71
CA GLU A 80 -26.75 -15.03 -14.59
C GLU A 80 -26.98 -13.89 -13.57
N GLU A 81 -28.21 -13.40 -13.50
CA GLU A 81 -28.65 -12.38 -12.55
C GLU A 81 -28.64 -12.87 -11.09
N GLU A 82 -29.03 -14.12 -10.83
CA GLU A 82 -28.99 -14.74 -9.49
C GLU A 82 -27.55 -14.96 -9.03
N LEU A 83 -26.68 -15.45 -9.92
CA LEU A 83 -25.24 -15.61 -9.62
C LEU A 83 -24.59 -14.26 -9.33
N HIS A 84 -24.93 -13.23 -10.10
CA HIS A 84 -24.43 -11.88 -9.88
C HIS A 84 -24.89 -11.32 -8.52
N GLU A 85 -26.15 -11.53 -8.14
CA GLU A 85 -26.66 -11.14 -6.81
C GLU A 85 -25.95 -11.88 -5.67
N ILE A 86 -25.77 -13.19 -5.79
CA ILE A 86 -25.06 -14.02 -4.80
C ILE A 86 -23.61 -13.53 -4.66
N CYS A 87 -22.89 -13.36 -5.77
CA CYS A 87 -21.53 -12.83 -5.76
C CYS A 87 -21.46 -11.44 -5.12
N ASN A 88 -22.40 -10.54 -5.41
CA ASN A 88 -22.44 -9.23 -4.79
C ASN A 88 -22.71 -9.29 -3.28
N GLN A 89 -23.60 -10.17 -2.83
CA GLN A 89 -23.88 -10.34 -1.40
C GLN A 89 -22.66 -10.85 -0.63
N HIS A 90 -21.89 -11.77 -1.21
CA HIS A 90 -20.76 -12.40 -0.52
C HIS A 90 -19.43 -11.67 -0.71
N LEU A 91 -19.16 -11.14 -1.91
CA LEU A 91 -17.88 -10.53 -2.28
C LEU A 91 -17.93 -9.01 -2.35
N GLY A 92 -19.12 -8.40 -2.51
CA GLY A 92 -19.25 -6.96 -2.77
C GLY A 92 -18.52 -6.10 -1.74
N ARG A 93 -18.70 -6.39 -0.44
CA ARG A 93 -18.01 -5.66 0.63
C ARG A 93 -16.49 -5.86 0.63
N ILE A 94 -16.00 -7.03 0.23
CA ILE A 94 -14.56 -7.32 0.13
C ILE A 94 -13.98 -6.53 -1.05
N ILE A 95 -14.67 -6.52 -2.19
CA ILE A 95 -14.29 -5.78 -3.40
C ILE A 95 -14.27 -4.27 -3.13
N GLU A 96 -15.29 -3.73 -2.47
CA GLU A 96 -15.31 -2.31 -2.08
C GLU A 96 -14.12 -1.94 -1.19
N LYS A 97 -13.84 -2.74 -0.16
CA LYS A 97 -12.67 -2.52 0.70
C LYS A 97 -11.37 -2.58 -0.08
N LEU A 98 -11.21 -3.56 -0.96
CA LEU A 98 -10.04 -3.68 -1.83
C LEU A 98 -9.88 -2.43 -2.69
N ALA A 99 -10.96 -1.97 -3.33
CA ALA A 99 -10.95 -0.77 -4.17
C ALA A 99 -10.47 0.46 -3.38
N THR A 100 -11.04 0.71 -2.20
CA THR A 100 -10.63 1.83 -1.34
C THR A 100 -9.16 1.72 -0.91
N ASN A 101 -8.67 0.53 -0.57
CA ASN A 101 -7.28 0.35 -0.15
C ASN A 101 -6.30 0.52 -1.32
N TYR A 102 -6.62 0.01 -2.52
CA TYR A 102 -5.80 0.23 -3.71
C TYR A 102 -5.76 1.70 -4.12
N GLU A 103 -6.90 2.40 -4.05
CA GLU A 103 -6.95 3.83 -4.31
C GLU A 103 -6.04 4.60 -3.33
N ARG A 104 -6.14 4.31 -2.03
CA ARG A 104 -5.27 4.90 -1.01
C ARG A 104 -3.79 4.59 -1.28
N LEU A 105 -3.46 3.37 -1.67
CA LEU A 105 -2.08 2.95 -1.99
C LEU A 105 -1.51 3.77 -3.15
N VAL A 106 -2.29 3.98 -4.22
CA VAL A 106 -1.86 4.78 -5.38
C VAL A 106 -1.57 6.22 -4.99
N TYR A 107 -2.46 6.84 -4.21
CA TYR A 107 -2.24 8.21 -3.72
C TYR A 107 -1.00 8.29 -2.83
N LEU A 108 -0.87 7.37 -1.87
CA LEU A 108 0.24 7.35 -0.93
C LEU A 108 1.58 7.13 -1.64
N ASP A 109 1.65 6.24 -2.63
CA ASP A 109 2.85 6.03 -3.44
C ASP A 109 3.29 7.30 -4.19
N ALA A 110 2.33 8.07 -4.71
CA ALA A 110 2.63 9.34 -5.37
C ALA A 110 3.19 10.38 -4.37
N GLU A 111 2.59 10.48 -3.19
CA GLU A 111 3.05 11.39 -2.14
C GLU A 111 4.43 10.99 -1.60
N ILE A 112 4.68 9.69 -1.36
CA ILE A 112 5.98 9.16 -0.94
C ILE A 112 7.07 9.53 -1.95
N ARG A 113 6.81 9.36 -3.26
CA ARG A 113 7.76 9.74 -4.32
C ARG A 113 8.05 11.24 -4.30
N LYS A 114 7.02 12.07 -4.16
CA LYS A 114 7.16 13.54 -4.07
C LYS A 114 7.96 13.94 -2.82
N MET A 115 7.67 13.34 -1.68
CA MET A 115 8.36 13.60 -0.42
C MET A 115 9.84 13.20 -0.51
N LYS A 116 10.14 12.02 -1.07
CA LYS A 116 11.51 11.56 -1.33
C LYS A 116 12.30 12.56 -2.17
N SER A 117 11.75 13.01 -3.29
CA SER A 117 12.40 14.00 -4.15
C SER A 117 12.64 15.33 -3.42
N THR A 118 11.70 15.75 -2.56
CA THR A 118 11.83 16.96 -1.74
C THR A 118 12.95 16.83 -0.72
N ILE A 119 13.06 15.67 -0.06
CA ILE A 119 14.14 15.37 0.90
C ILE A 119 15.49 15.34 0.17
N GLU A 120 15.60 14.66 -0.97
CA GLU A 120 16.85 14.58 -1.75
C GLU A 120 17.35 15.97 -2.16
N LYS A 121 16.46 16.84 -2.65
CA LYS A 121 16.80 18.25 -2.95
C LYS A 121 17.26 19.01 -1.70
N GLY A 122 16.59 18.80 -0.57
CA GLY A 122 16.98 19.39 0.70
C GLY A 122 18.37 18.94 1.16
N ILE A 123 18.69 17.65 1.02
CA ILE A 123 20.02 17.11 1.33
C ILE A 123 21.08 17.77 0.45
N THR A 124 20.85 17.88 -0.86
CA THR A 124 21.79 18.54 -1.78
C THR A 124 22.09 19.97 -1.33
N ALA A 125 21.07 20.76 -0.99
CA ALA A 125 21.24 22.14 -0.54
C ALA A 125 22.09 22.26 0.74
N VAL A 126 21.85 21.39 1.73
CA VAL A 126 22.62 21.42 2.99
C VAL A 126 24.07 20.92 2.76
N ASN A 127 24.28 19.95 1.87
CA ASN A 127 25.62 19.51 1.49
C ASN A 127 26.42 20.61 0.79
N GLU A 128 25.78 21.35 -0.13
CA GLU A 128 26.39 22.49 -0.82
C GLU A 128 26.79 23.59 0.16
N GLN A 129 25.92 23.91 1.12
CA GLN A 129 26.22 24.88 2.19
C GLN A 129 27.41 24.41 3.06
N ALA A 130 27.44 23.14 3.44
CA ALA A 130 28.54 22.60 4.23
C ALA A 130 29.87 22.58 3.45
N ALA A 131 29.83 22.26 2.15
CA ALA A 131 31.00 22.30 1.28
C ALA A 131 31.54 23.73 1.11
N ALA A 132 30.66 24.72 0.92
CA ALA A 132 31.04 26.12 0.84
C ALA A 132 31.67 26.61 2.16
N ALA A 133 31.05 26.32 3.31
CA ALA A 133 31.58 26.71 4.62
C ALA A 133 32.94 26.06 4.93
N ALA A 134 33.14 24.80 4.51
CA ALA A 134 34.42 24.11 4.64
C ALA A 134 35.51 24.73 3.75
N ALA A 135 35.16 25.17 2.53
CA ALA A 135 36.09 25.84 1.62
C ALA A 135 36.51 27.22 2.13
N GLU A 136 35.59 28.00 2.71
CA GLU A 136 35.88 29.29 3.34
C GLU A 136 36.77 29.15 4.59
N SER A 137 36.60 28.08 5.36
CA SER A 137 37.40 27.83 6.57
C SER A 137 38.82 27.28 6.27
N ALA A 138 39.08 26.87 5.02
CA ALA A 138 40.36 26.32 4.58
C ALA A 138 41.27 27.33 3.86
N MET A 139 40.79 28.57 3.65
CA MET A 139 41.58 29.73 3.20
C MET A 139 42.09 30.54 4.39
#